data_AF-A0A7Y5CAQ4-F1
#
_entry.id   AF-A0A7Y5CAQ4-F1
#
_cell.length_a   1.000
_cell.length_b   1.000
_cell.length_c   1.000
_cell.angle_alpha   90.00
_cell.angle_beta   90.00
_cell.angle_gamma   90.00
#
_symmetry.space_group_name_H-M   'P 1'
#
loop_
_entity.id
_entity.type
_entity.pdbx_description
1 polymer ?
#
loop_
_entity_poly.entity_id
_entity_poly.type
_entity_poly.pdbx_seq_one_letter_code
_entity_poly.pdbx_strand_id
1 'polypeptide(L)'
;MTGKQFINSLANGSEDVVGRVVRILESLNAPHCIVGGLAVNAYAEPMVSLDVDIVVQDAYLKDVCAAAESAGFAIEVFPNSVNLKMQGSDLRVQLQTDLRYQQFLVSAIQKGVLGYT
;
A
#
# COMPACT_ATOMS: atom_id res chain seq x y z
N MET A 1 -17.86 -0.54 13.02
CA MET A 1 -16.48 -0.93 12.66
C MET A 1 -15.97 0.09 11.64
N THR A 2 -14.78 0.65 11.82
CA THR A 2 -14.16 1.59 10.86
C THR A 2 -13.58 0.84 9.66
N GLY A 3 -13.29 1.52 8.55
CA GLY A 3 -12.67 0.89 7.38
C GLY A 3 -11.31 0.24 7.70
N LYS A 4 -10.50 0.88 8.56
CA LYS A 4 -9.21 0.32 9.04
C LYS A 4 -9.41 -0.97 9.83
N GLN A 5 -10.37 -0.98 10.76
CA GLN A 5 -10.69 -2.19 11.53
C GLN A 5 -11.22 -3.31 10.63
N PHE A 6 -12.00 -2.96 9.61
CA PHE A 6 -12.57 -3.92 8.68
C PHE A 6 -11.51 -4.60 7.83
N ILE A 7 -10.59 -3.84 7.21
CA ILE A 7 -9.53 -4.44 6.37
C ILE A 7 -8.56 -5.30 7.21
N ASN A 8 -8.23 -4.88 8.44
CA ASN A 8 -7.39 -5.68 9.33
C ASN A 8 -8.09 -6.98 9.73
N SER A 9 -9.39 -6.92 10.06
CA SER A 9 -10.16 -8.12 10.37
C SER A 9 -10.30 -9.06 9.18
N LEU A 10 -10.46 -8.54 7.97
CA LEU A 10 -10.55 -9.34 6.74
C LEU A 10 -9.27 -10.14 6.49
N ALA A 11 -8.12 -9.55 6.80
CA ALA A 11 -6.82 -10.15 6.57
C ALA A 11 -6.31 -10.99 7.75
N ASN A 12 -7.17 -11.35 8.70
CA ASN A 12 -6.77 -12.01 9.95
C ASN A 12 -5.61 -11.28 10.66
N GLY A 13 -5.52 -9.96 10.44
CA GLY A 13 -4.41 -9.12 10.85
C GLY A 13 -4.52 -8.72 12.31
N SER A 14 -3.47 -8.96 13.10
CA SER A 14 -3.34 -8.44 14.46
C SER A 14 -2.92 -6.96 14.51
N GLU A 15 -2.48 -6.40 13.37
CA GLU A 15 -1.95 -5.04 13.26
C GLU A 15 -2.47 -4.31 12.02
N ASP A 16 -2.36 -2.98 12.06
CA ASP A 16 -2.67 -2.07 10.94
C ASP A 16 -1.54 -2.04 9.90
N VAL A 17 -1.47 -3.10 9.07
CA VAL A 17 -0.42 -3.26 8.05
C VAL A 17 -0.45 -2.13 7.02
N VAL A 18 -1.62 -1.72 6.55
CA VAL A 18 -1.76 -0.59 5.58
C VAL A 18 -1.24 0.69 6.21
N GLY A 19 -1.67 1.01 7.44
CA GLY A 19 -1.20 2.20 8.14
C GLY A 19 0.30 2.18 8.41
N ARG A 20 0.91 1.00 8.61
CA ARG A 20 2.38 0.87 8.74
C ARG A 20 3.10 1.22 7.43
N VAL A 21 2.58 0.75 6.30
CA VAL A 21 3.14 1.09 4.98
C VAL A 21 2.96 2.58 4.68
N VAL A 22 1.78 3.16 4.93
CA VAL A 22 1.55 4.60 4.76
C VAL A 22 2.53 5.42 5.61
N ARG A 23 2.76 5.05 6.88
CA ARG A 23 3.75 5.74 7.73
C ARG A 23 5.17 5.67 7.20
N ILE A 24 5.57 4.57 6.55
CA ILE A 24 6.88 4.45 5.90
C ILE A 24 6.97 5.41 4.70
N LEU A 25 5.94 5.46 3.87
CA LEU A 25 5.90 6.34 2.70
C LEU A 25 5.93 7.83 3.12
N GLU A 26 5.18 8.18 4.15
CA GLU A 26 5.15 9.53 4.74
C GLU A 26 6.49 9.93 5.36
N SER A 27 7.14 9.03 6.11
CA SER A 27 8.41 9.34 6.78
C SER A 27 9.55 9.62 5.79
N LEU A 28 9.49 8.99 4.61
CA LEU A 28 10.43 9.20 3.51
C LEU A 28 10.01 10.36 2.59
N ASN A 29 8.84 10.98 2.81
CA ASN A 29 8.21 11.90 1.87
C ASN A 29 8.15 11.34 0.43
N ALA A 30 7.98 10.02 0.30
CA ALA A 30 7.98 9.35 -0.99
C ALA A 30 6.65 9.62 -1.71
N PRO A 31 6.65 10.24 -2.90
CA PRO A 31 5.41 10.42 -3.65
C PRO A 31 4.80 9.06 -4.00
N HIS A 32 3.52 8.89 -3.66
CA HIS A 32 2.83 7.62 -3.82
C HIS A 32 1.34 7.83 -4.09
N CYS A 33 0.71 6.81 -4.69
CA CYS A 33 -0.74 6.73 -4.77
C CYS A 33 -1.20 5.28 -4.72
N ILE A 34 -2.35 5.04 -4.12
CA ILE A 34 -3.01 3.74 -4.19
C ILE A 34 -3.66 3.56 -5.57
N VAL A 35 -3.59 2.35 -6.11
CA VAL A 35 -4.22 1.96 -7.38
C VAL A 35 -4.99 0.64 -7.18
N GLY A 36 -5.51 0.07 -8.28
CA GLY A 36 -6.17 -1.22 -8.24
C GLY A 36 -7.51 -1.22 -7.49
N GLY A 37 -7.89 -2.38 -6.96
CA GLY A 37 -9.22 -2.61 -6.40
C GLY A 37 -9.53 -1.74 -5.18
N LEU A 38 -8.56 -1.54 -4.29
CA LEU A 38 -8.78 -0.71 -3.10
C LEU A 38 -8.85 0.78 -3.39
N ALA A 39 -8.24 1.27 -4.47
CA ALA A 39 -8.37 2.67 -4.88
C ALA A 39 -9.80 3.04 -5.31
N VAL A 40 -10.59 2.07 -5.79
CA VAL A 40 -12.00 2.27 -6.16
C VAL A 40 -12.84 2.75 -4.97
N ASN A 41 -12.46 2.38 -3.74
CA ASN A 41 -13.12 2.80 -2.50
C ASN A 41 -13.07 4.32 -2.25
N ALA A 42 -12.27 5.08 -3.00
CA ALA A 42 -12.32 6.54 -2.98
C ALA A 42 -13.56 7.13 -3.67
N TYR A 43 -14.27 6.33 -4.49
CA TYR A 43 -15.32 6.81 -5.41
C TYR A 43 -16.61 5.99 -5.38
N ALA A 44 -16.61 4.84 -4.71
CA ALA A 44 -17.74 3.91 -4.69
C ALA A 44 -18.01 3.40 -3.28
N GLU A 45 -19.09 2.61 -3.14
CA GLU A 45 -19.32 1.85 -1.92
C GLU A 45 -18.15 0.89 -1.64
N PRO A 46 -17.79 0.67 -0.36
CA PRO A 46 -16.62 -0.13 -0.01
C PRO A 46 -16.63 -1.55 -0.58
N MET A 47 -15.61 -1.86 -1.38
CA MET A 47 -15.24 -3.17 -1.88
C MET A 47 -14.07 -3.75 -1.10
N VAL A 48 -14.04 -5.08 -1.04
CA VAL A 48 -13.06 -5.84 -0.27
C VAL A 48 -12.00 -6.46 -1.18
N SER A 49 -10.74 -6.34 -0.77
CA SER A 49 -9.62 -7.07 -1.35
C SER A 49 -8.55 -7.28 -0.29
N LEU A 50 -7.80 -8.37 -0.42
CA LEU A 50 -6.56 -8.59 0.33
C LEU A 50 -5.35 -7.95 -0.36
N ASP A 51 -5.50 -7.53 -1.62
CA ASP A 51 -4.45 -6.90 -2.42
C ASP A 51 -4.46 -5.39 -2.22
N VAL A 52 -3.32 -4.84 -1.81
CA VAL A 52 -3.09 -3.41 -1.64
C VAL A 52 -2.05 -2.97 -2.67
N ASP A 53 -2.51 -2.43 -3.79
CA ASP A 53 -1.63 -1.98 -4.86
C ASP A 53 -1.24 -0.51 -4.69
N ILE A 54 0.05 -0.23 -4.60
CA ILE A 54 0.60 1.10 -4.41
C ILE A 54 1.60 1.40 -5.51
N VAL A 55 1.49 2.57 -6.11
CA VAL A 55 2.56 3.16 -6.92
C VAL A 55 3.38 4.04 -6.00
N VAL A 56 4.70 3.87 -6.05
CA VAL A 56 5.65 4.77 -5.42
C VAL A 56 6.56 5.35 -6.50
N GLN A 57 7.03 6.57 -6.31
CA GLN A 57 8.01 7.16 -7.21
C GLN A 57 9.26 6.28 -7.29
N ASP A 58 9.70 5.96 -8.50
CA ASP A 58 10.79 5.01 -8.77
C ASP A 58 12.07 5.31 -7.97
N ALA A 59 12.43 6.60 -7.89
CA ALA A 59 13.61 7.07 -7.15
C ALA A 59 13.60 6.71 -5.65
N TYR A 60 12.42 6.44 -5.05
CA TYR A 60 12.24 6.12 -3.64
C TYR A 60 12.06 4.62 -3.38
N LEU A 61 11.89 3.80 -4.42
CA LEU A 61 11.54 2.38 -4.27
C LEU A 61 12.54 1.64 -3.37
N LYS A 62 13.83 1.88 -3.57
CA LYS A 62 14.90 1.24 -2.78
C LYS A 62 14.83 1.63 -1.30
N ASP A 63 14.62 2.91 -1.00
CA ASP A 63 14.58 3.42 0.36
C ASP A 63 13.32 2.94 1.09
N VAL A 64 12.19 2.88 0.37
CA VAL A 64 10.93 2.32 0.90
C VAL A 64 11.09 0.84 1.22
N CYS A 65 11.70 0.04 0.35
CA CYS A 65 11.98 -1.37 0.64
C CYS A 65 12.86 -1.54 1.87
N ALA A 66 13.95 -0.76 1.98
CA ALA A 66 14.85 -0.83 3.13
C ALA A 66 14.16 -0.42 4.45
N ALA A 67 13.30 0.60 4.40
CA ALA A 67 12.50 1.02 5.55
C ALA A 67 11.43 -0.03 5.93
N ALA A 68 10.82 -0.68 4.94
CA ALA A 68 9.87 -1.77 5.16
C ALA A 68 10.55 -3.01 5.78
N GLU A 69 11.72 -3.42 5.29
CA GLU A 69 12.53 -4.48 5.90
C GLU A 69 12.89 -4.16 7.35
N SER A 70 13.32 -2.92 7.61
CA SER A 70 13.65 -2.44 8.97
C SER A 70 12.43 -2.43 9.88
N ALA A 71 11.23 -2.25 9.32
CA ALA A 71 9.98 -2.39 10.02
C ALA A 71 9.53 -3.86 10.17
N GLY A 72 10.26 -4.85 9.66
CA GLY A 72 9.91 -6.27 9.80
C GLY A 72 8.95 -6.79 8.72
N PHE A 73 8.80 -6.09 7.59
CA PHE A 73 8.19 -6.68 6.42
C PHE A 73 9.17 -7.64 5.73
N ALA A 74 8.68 -8.79 5.30
CA ALA A 74 9.39 -9.63 4.34
C ALA A 74 9.19 -9.07 2.93
N ILE A 75 10.29 -8.92 2.19
CA ILE A 75 10.28 -8.39 0.82
C ILE A 75 10.42 -9.53 -0.17
N GLU A 76 9.59 -9.51 -1.20
CA GLU A 76 9.67 -10.42 -2.33
C GLU A 76 9.61 -9.64 -3.63
N VAL A 77 10.65 -9.76 -4.45
CA VAL A 77 10.79 -9.00 -5.69
C VAL A 77 10.31 -9.84 -6.88
N PHE A 78 9.47 -9.24 -7.71
CA PHE A 78 8.94 -9.79 -8.95
C PHE A 78 9.31 -8.87 -10.13
N PRO A 79 9.15 -9.33 -11.39
CA PRO A 79 9.53 -8.51 -12.56
C PRO A 79 8.88 -7.13 -12.61
N ASN A 80 7.62 -7.00 -12.19
CA ASN A 80 6.86 -5.75 -12.27
C ASN A 80 6.33 -5.28 -10.90
N SER A 81 6.79 -5.88 -9.81
CA SER A 81 6.37 -5.49 -8.48
C SER A 81 7.34 -5.87 -7.37
N VAL A 82 7.19 -5.22 -6.22
CA VAL A 82 7.80 -5.64 -4.96
C VAL A 82 6.70 -5.86 -3.94
N ASN A 83 6.62 -7.05 -3.39
CA ASN A 83 5.59 -7.41 -2.41
C ASN A 83 6.14 -7.24 -0.99
N LEU A 84 5.37 -6.57 -0.13
CA LEU A 84 5.64 -6.42 1.30
C LEU A 84 4.67 -7.33 2.05
N LYS A 85 5.21 -8.32 2.77
CA LYS A 85 4.44 -9.26 3.58
C LYS A 85 4.71 -9.03 5.06
N MET A 86 3.66 -9.04 5.89
CA MET A 86 3.79 -8.94 7.33
C MET A 86 3.37 -10.27 7.97
N GLN A 87 4.16 -10.77 8.91
CA GLN A 87 3.78 -11.97 9.65
C GLN A 87 2.49 -11.70 10.45
N GLY A 88 1.54 -12.64 10.39
CA GLY A 88 0.25 -12.50 11.09
C GLY A 88 -0.75 -11.61 10.36
N SER A 89 -0.60 -11.41 9.04
CA SER A 89 -1.61 -10.78 8.19
C SER A 89 -1.60 -11.42 6.79
N ASP A 90 -2.80 -11.64 6.26
CA ASP A 90 -3.02 -12.14 4.89
C ASP A 90 -3.01 -11.01 3.84
N LEU A 91 -2.80 -9.75 4.26
CA LEU A 91 -2.67 -8.63 3.32
C LEU A 91 -1.44 -8.80 2.44
N ARG A 92 -1.64 -8.54 1.15
CA ARG A 92 -0.60 -8.55 0.13
C ARG A 92 -0.41 -7.13 -0.34
N VAL A 93 0.57 -6.44 0.25
CA VAL A 93 0.93 -5.09 -0.19
C VAL A 93 1.89 -5.22 -1.37
N GLN A 94 1.57 -4.57 -2.48
CA GLN A 94 2.33 -4.62 -3.70
C GLN A 94 2.74 -3.21 -4.11
N LEU A 95 4.04 -2.97 -4.22
CA LEU A 95 4.61 -1.79 -4.86
C LEU A 95 4.76 -2.06 -6.36
N GLN A 96 4.07 -1.29 -7.21
CA GLN A 96 4.15 -1.42 -8.67
C GLN A 96 5.45 -0.82 -9.18
N THR A 97 6.22 -1.57 -9.97
CA THR A 97 7.52 -1.11 -10.53
C THR A 97 7.46 -0.80 -12.03
N ASP A 98 6.34 -1.09 -12.70
CA ASP A 98 6.16 -0.73 -14.11
C ASP A 98 6.11 0.80 -14.27
N LEU A 99 7.05 1.34 -15.05
CA LEU A 99 7.21 2.78 -15.27
C LEU A 99 5.94 3.46 -15.80
N ARG A 100 5.05 2.73 -16.48
CA ARG A 100 3.76 3.27 -16.97
C ARG A 100 2.86 3.76 -15.84
N TYR A 101 3.04 3.27 -14.62
CA TYR A 101 2.25 3.69 -13.46
C TYR A 101 2.73 5.02 -12.87
N GLN A 102 3.96 5.45 -13.17
CA GLN A 102 4.51 6.71 -12.64
C GLN A 102 3.68 7.93 -13.03
N GLN A 103 3.00 7.88 -14.18
CA GLN A 103 2.10 8.96 -14.62
C GLN A 103 0.93 9.20 -13.66
N PHE A 104 0.50 8.18 -12.89
CA PHE A 104 -0.60 8.32 -11.94
C PHE A 104 -0.26 9.23 -10.77
N LEU A 105 1.03 9.33 -10.41
CA LEU A 105 1.50 10.23 -9.35
C LEU A 105 1.26 11.70 -9.70
N VAL A 106 1.32 12.06 -10.99
CA VAL A 106 1.15 13.45 -11.47
C VAL A 106 -0.28 13.94 -11.28
N SER A 107 -1.26 13.05 -11.46
CA SER A 107 -2.69 13.36 -11.33
C SER A 107 -3.31 12.86 -10.03
N ALA A 108 -2.50 12.31 -9.11
CA ALA A 108 -2.99 11.79 -7.84
C ALA A 108 -3.58 12.92 -7.00
N ILE A 109 -4.75 12.66 -6.42
CA ILE A 109 -5.42 13.58 -5.50
C ILE A 109 -5.67 12.87 -4.18
N GLN A 110 -5.60 13.63 -3.10
CA GLN A 110 -5.86 13.08 -1.77
C GLN A 110 -7.33 12.71 -1.63
N LYS A 111 -7.59 11.47 -1.21
CA LYS A 111 -8.92 10.91 -1.00
C LYS A 111 -8.90 9.92 0.16
N GLY A 112 -10.03 9.82 0.85
CA GLY A 112 -10.23 8.79 1.86
C GLY A 112 -10.42 7.41 1.21
N VAL A 113 -9.61 6.43 1.60
CA VAL A 113 -9.73 5.03 1.17
C VAL A 113 -9.77 4.15 2.40
N LEU A 114 -10.91 3.50 2.68
CA LEU A 114 -11.10 2.61 3.84
C LEU A 114 -10.64 3.23 5.18
N GLY A 115 -10.77 4.55 5.34
CA GLY A 115 -10.37 5.28 6.55
C GLY A 115 -8.91 5.74 6.58
N TYR A 116 -8.11 5.47 5.55
CA TYR A 116 -6.80 6.10 5.32
C TYR A 116 -6.98 7.35 4.45
N THR A 117 -6.14 8.38 4.63
CA THR A 117 -6.19 9.67 3.93
C THR A 117 -4.81 10.14 3.59
#